data_AF-A0A9D6QQB6-F1
#
_entry.id   AF-A0A9D6QQB6-F1
#
_cell.length_a   1.000
_cell.length_b   1.000
_cell.length_c   1.000
_cell.angle_alpha   90.00
_cell.angle_beta   90.00
_cell.angle_gamma   90.00
#
_symmetry.space_group_name_H-M   'P 1'
#
loop_
_entity.id
_entity.type
_entity.pdbx_description
1 polymer ?
#
loop_
_entity_poly.entity_id
_entity_poly.type
_entity_poly.pdbx_seq_one_letter_code
_entity_poly.pdbx_strand_id
1 'polypeptide(L)'
;MTGIIPIRLTGKVKITPENKCSFCKGSTCCTYFTHHIDAPRSMEDFDLLLWQISHSNTQVYKDEDGWFLLMNSSCLHLQPGGLCGIYENRPQICREHSNDGCEFEGPCGEEDFELFFPGYDALLAYCRKRFKNWDARLRKLASGKK
;
A
#
# COMPACT_ATOMS: atom_id res chain seq x y z
N MET A 1 14.15 6.68 -19.52
CA MET A 1 13.20 6.01 -20.44
C MET A 1 13.00 4.59 -19.96
N THR A 2 12.16 4.39 -18.94
CA THR A 2 11.77 3.08 -18.45
C THR A 2 10.74 2.51 -19.42
N GLY A 3 11.24 1.85 -20.47
CA GLY A 3 10.40 1.07 -21.36
C GLY A 3 9.80 -0.08 -20.55
N ILE A 4 8.55 0.09 -20.13
CA ILE A 4 7.72 -1.02 -19.67
C ILE A 4 7.61 -1.95 -20.88
N ILE A 5 8.36 -3.06 -20.85
CA ILE A 5 8.26 -4.10 -21.86
C ILE A 5 6.98 -4.87 -21.53
N PRO A 6 5.91 -4.77 -22.33
CA PRO A 6 4.73 -5.58 -22.09
C PRO A 6 5.13 -7.06 -22.16
N ILE A 7 4.75 -7.84 -21.15
CA ILE A 7 4.99 -9.28 -21.09
C ILE A 7 4.15 -9.95 -22.19
N ARG A 8 4.67 -9.99 -23.41
CA ARG A 8 4.08 -10.77 -24.51
C ARG A 8 4.46 -12.23 -24.31
N LEU A 9 3.51 -13.04 -23.86
CA LEU A 9 3.64 -14.49 -23.80
C LEU A 9 3.76 -15.04 -25.23
N THR A 10 4.90 -15.65 -25.54
CA THR A 10 5.12 -16.40 -26.78
C THR A 10 4.36 -17.73 -26.73
N GLY A 11 3.08 -17.69 -27.13
CA GLY A 11 2.28 -18.87 -27.47
C GLY A 11 1.11 -19.16 -26.52
N LYS A 12 -0.10 -19.18 -27.08
CA LYS A 12 -1.37 -19.91 -26.76
C LYS A 12 -1.76 -20.31 -25.32
N VAL A 13 -1.09 -19.89 -24.25
CA VAL A 13 -1.58 -20.13 -22.88
C VAL A 13 -2.51 -18.99 -22.50
N LYS A 14 -3.81 -19.30 -22.36
CA LYS A 14 -4.78 -18.37 -21.79
C LYS A 14 -4.44 -18.17 -20.32
N ILE A 15 -4.14 -16.93 -19.93
CA ILE A 15 -3.96 -16.59 -18.53
C ILE A 15 -5.33 -16.64 -17.83
N THR A 16 -5.38 -17.37 -16.73
CA THR A 16 -6.55 -17.51 -15.87
C THR A 16 -6.14 -17.17 -14.43
N PRO A 17 -7.09 -16.88 -13.53
CA PRO A 17 -6.77 -16.69 -12.11
C PRO A 17 -5.93 -17.83 -11.53
N GLU A 18 -6.18 -19.07 -11.93
CA GLU A 18 -5.50 -20.26 -11.39
C GLU A 18 -4.03 -20.36 -11.82
N ASN A 19 -3.66 -19.80 -12.99
CA ASN A 19 -2.30 -19.93 -13.52
C ASN A 19 -1.49 -18.62 -13.52
N LYS A 20 -2.12 -17.46 -13.37
CA LYS A 20 -1.46 -16.15 -13.54
C LYS A 20 -0.27 -15.91 -12.63
N CYS A 21 -0.31 -16.41 -11.39
CA CYS A 21 0.81 -16.26 -10.45
C CYS A 21 2.10 -16.90 -10.98
N SER A 22 2.01 -18.02 -11.71
CA SER A 22 3.19 -18.66 -12.31
C SER A 22 3.79 -17.87 -13.48
N PHE A 23 3.02 -16.94 -14.06
CA PHE A 23 3.46 -16.03 -15.12
C PHE A 23 3.84 -14.64 -14.60
N CYS A 24 3.59 -14.35 -13.32
CA CYS A 24 3.84 -13.05 -12.69
C CYS A 24 5.34 -12.89 -12.37
N LYS A 25 6.13 -12.43 -13.35
CA LYS A 25 7.56 -12.22 -13.17
C LYS A 25 7.91 -11.07 -12.22
N GLY A 26 7.00 -10.11 -12.07
CA GLY A 26 7.18 -8.96 -11.18
C GLY A 26 6.94 -9.30 -9.71
N SER A 27 6.19 -10.38 -9.42
CA SER A 27 5.77 -10.77 -8.08
C SER A 27 5.31 -9.58 -7.23
N THR A 28 4.55 -8.67 -7.83
CA THR A 28 4.20 -7.35 -7.26
C THR A 28 3.62 -7.48 -5.85
N CYS A 29 2.74 -8.45 -5.62
CA CYS A 29 2.15 -8.76 -4.31
C CYS A 29 3.16 -9.17 -3.21
N CYS A 30 4.42 -9.44 -3.55
CA CYS A 30 5.52 -9.72 -2.62
C CYS A 30 6.53 -8.56 -2.54
N THR A 31 6.27 -7.43 -3.20
CA THR A 31 7.17 -6.26 -3.23
C THR A 31 6.75 -5.16 -2.25
N TYR A 32 5.56 -5.26 -1.68
CA TYR A 32 5.02 -4.38 -0.66
C TYR A 32 4.12 -5.19 0.28
N PHE A 33 3.70 -4.58 1.38
CA PHE A 33 2.59 -5.09 2.18
C PHE A 33 1.69 -3.96 2.65
N THR A 34 0.43 -4.29 2.91
CA THR A 34 -0.55 -3.36 3.46
C THR A 34 -0.97 -3.79 4.86
N HIS A 35 -1.20 -2.82 5.72
CA HIS A 35 -1.72 -3.02 7.06
C HIS A 35 -2.98 -2.20 7.22
N HIS A 36 -4.11 -2.88 7.43
CA HIS A 36 -5.37 -2.23 7.78
C HIS A 36 -5.22 -1.53 9.12
N ILE A 37 -5.62 -0.26 9.16
CA ILE A 37 -5.58 0.57 10.36
C ILE A 37 -6.97 1.13 10.65
N ASP A 38 -7.20 1.47 11.91
CA ASP A 38 -8.41 2.19 12.29
C ASP A 38 -8.52 3.51 11.53
N ALA A 39 -9.73 3.81 11.05
CA ALA A 39 -9.99 5.05 10.33
C ALA A 39 -9.67 6.26 11.24
N PRO A 40 -8.77 7.18 10.84
CA PRO A 40 -8.41 8.35 11.64
C PRO A 40 -9.60 9.32 11.73
N ARG A 41 -10.02 9.65 12.96
CA ARG A 41 -11.19 10.49 13.26
C ARG A 41 -10.82 11.84 13.86
N SER A 42 -9.68 11.94 14.52
CA SER A 42 -9.23 13.11 15.27
C SER A 42 -7.98 13.77 14.67
N MET A 43 -7.68 15.02 15.06
CA MET A 43 -6.41 15.65 14.68
C MET A 43 -5.19 14.88 15.23
N GLU A 44 -5.33 14.23 16.38
CA GLU A 44 -4.30 13.42 17.01
C GLU A 44 -4.03 12.15 16.21
N ASP A 45 -5.08 11.50 15.70
CA ASP A 45 -4.95 10.32 14.84
C ASP A 45 -4.20 10.68 13.54
N PHE A 46 -4.50 11.84 12.96
CA PHE A 46 -3.79 12.33 11.77
C PHE A 46 -2.34 12.77 12.08
N ASP A 47 -2.05 13.25 13.30
CA ASP A 47 -0.68 13.51 13.74
C ASP A 47 0.12 12.21 13.87
N LEU A 48 -0.48 11.16 14.44
CA LEU A 48 0.10 9.82 14.48
C LEU A 48 0.38 9.30 13.07
N LEU A 49 -0.57 9.46 12.15
CA LEU A 49 -0.46 9.02 10.77
C LEU A 49 0.62 9.81 10.00
N LEU A 50 0.76 11.11 10.28
CA LEU A 50 1.86 11.92 9.76
C LEU A 50 3.23 11.44 10.27
N TRP A 51 3.33 11.05 11.54
CA TRP A 51 4.55 10.44 12.07
C TRP A 51 4.85 9.10 11.37
N GLN A 52 3.84 8.24 11.15
CA GLN A 52 4.02 6.97 10.45
C GLN A 52 4.53 7.18 9.01
N ILE A 53 3.84 8.01 8.22
CA ILE A 53 4.18 8.27 6.81
C ILE A 53 5.52 9.03 6.64
N SER A 54 6.08 9.62 7.70
CA SER A 54 7.43 10.22 7.66
C SER A 54 8.56 9.20 7.54
N HIS A 55 8.29 7.90 7.69
CA HIS A 55 9.30 6.85 7.55
C HIS A 55 9.43 6.40 6.09
N SER A 56 10.65 6.00 5.71
CA SER A 56 10.94 5.55 4.34
C SER A 56 9.99 4.45 3.88
N ASN A 57 9.65 4.47 2.59
CA ASN A 57 8.79 3.49 1.93
C ASN A 57 7.35 3.41 2.46
N THR A 58 6.92 4.36 3.29
CA THR A 58 5.56 4.36 3.88
C THR A 58 4.65 5.29 3.09
N GLN A 59 3.48 4.78 2.73
CA GLN A 59 2.39 5.47 2.07
C GLN A 59 1.09 5.17 2.83
N VAL A 60 0.06 5.96 2.58
CA VAL A 60 -1.25 5.79 3.21
C VAL A 60 -2.32 5.86 2.14
N TYR A 61 -3.31 4.98 2.20
CA TYR A 61 -4.46 5.06 1.32
C TYR A 61 -5.75 4.71 2.04
N LYS A 62 -6.87 5.07 1.41
CA LYS A 62 -8.22 4.66 1.77
C LYS A 62 -8.93 4.10 0.55
N ASP A 63 -9.59 2.97 0.71
CA ASP A 63 -10.51 2.38 -0.26
C ASP A 63 -11.86 2.05 0.41
N GLU A 64 -12.64 1.15 -0.20
CA GLU A 64 -13.93 0.68 0.32
C GLU A 64 -13.81 -0.15 1.61
N ASP A 65 -12.68 -0.84 1.82
CA ASP A 65 -12.41 -1.70 2.98
C ASP A 65 -11.87 -0.93 4.19
N GLY A 66 -11.35 0.28 3.97
CA GLY A 66 -11.00 1.19 5.05
C GLY A 66 -9.70 1.94 4.80
N TRP A 67 -8.92 2.15 5.86
CA TRP A 67 -7.65 2.86 5.81
C TRP A 67 -6.50 1.87 5.94
N PHE A 68 -5.43 2.14 5.20
CA PHE A 68 -4.29 1.25 5.14
C PHE A 68 -2.98 2.03 5.17
N LEU A 69 -1.99 1.47 5.87
CA LEU A 69 -0.59 1.77 5.62
C LEU A 69 -0.09 0.86 4.51
N LEU A 70 0.60 1.44 3.54
CA LEU A 70 1.27 0.69 2.47
C LEU A 70 2.78 0.88 2.62
N MET A 71 3.48 -0.23 2.79
CA MET A 71 4.93 -0.26 2.95
C MET A 71 5.56 -0.91 1.73
N ASN A 72 6.28 -0.12 0.94
CA ASN A 72 7.03 -0.56 -0.23
C ASN A 72 8.32 -1.29 0.21
N SER A 73 8.15 -2.47 0.79
CA SER A 73 9.22 -3.31 1.30
C SER A 73 9.13 -4.70 0.72
N SER A 74 10.14 -5.08 -0.07
CA SER A 74 10.21 -6.41 -0.68
C SER A 74 10.30 -7.50 0.38
N CYS A 75 9.55 -8.58 0.17
CA CYS A 75 9.57 -9.76 1.02
C CYS A 75 10.97 -10.38 1.01
N LEU A 76 11.52 -10.64 2.19
CA LEU A 76 12.85 -11.23 2.37
C LEU A 76 12.97 -12.65 1.79
N HIS A 77 11.83 -13.32 1.55
CA HIS A 77 11.78 -14.68 1.00
C HIS A 77 11.52 -14.73 -0.50
N LEU A 78 11.38 -13.57 -1.17
CA LEU A 78 11.21 -13.50 -2.62
C LEU A 78 12.51 -13.90 -3.32
N GLN A 79 12.48 -14.98 -4.11
CA GLN A 79 13.64 -15.49 -4.82
C GLN A 79 13.77 -14.85 -6.21
N PRO A 80 14.98 -14.86 -6.80
CA PRO A 80 15.16 -14.59 -8.22
C PRO A 80 14.21 -15.46 -9.06
N GLY A 81 13.46 -14.84 -9.96
CA GLY A 81 12.44 -15.53 -10.76
C GLY A 81 11.02 -15.48 -10.17
N GLY A 82 10.83 -14.84 -9.03
CA GLY A 82 9.49 -14.48 -8.52
C GLY A 82 8.81 -15.51 -7.62
N LEU A 83 9.53 -16.58 -7.26
CA LEU A 83 9.01 -17.65 -6.41
C LEU A 83 9.25 -17.36 -4.92
N CYS A 84 8.37 -17.88 -4.06
CA CYS A 84 8.51 -17.79 -2.61
C CYS A 84 9.49 -18.87 -2.11
N GLY A 85 10.58 -18.48 -1.45
CA GLY A 85 11.57 -19.39 -0.88
C GLY A 85 11.09 -20.19 0.34
N ILE A 86 9.95 -19.81 0.92
CA ILE A 86 9.33 -20.51 2.06
C ILE A 86 7.90 -20.96 1.74
N TYR A 87 7.60 -21.29 0.47
CA TYR A 87 6.23 -21.53 0.01
C TYR A 87 5.43 -22.48 0.92
N GLU A 88 5.99 -23.61 1.33
CA GLU A 88 5.32 -24.59 2.21
C GLU A 88 5.13 -24.09 3.65
N ASN A 89 5.96 -23.15 4.10
CA ASN A 89 5.97 -22.59 5.46
C ASN A 89 5.41 -21.16 5.50
N ARG A 90 4.75 -20.70 4.42
CA ARG A 90 4.26 -19.32 4.32
C ARG A 90 3.21 -19.01 5.41
N PRO A 91 3.14 -17.75 5.89
CA PRO A 91 2.10 -17.30 6.82
C PRO A 91 0.68 -17.47 6.25
N GLN A 92 -0.33 -17.52 7.13
CA GLN A 92 -1.73 -17.74 6.71
C GLN A 92 -2.23 -16.69 5.71
N ILE A 93 -1.92 -15.41 5.91
CA ILE A 93 -2.28 -14.34 4.97
C ILE A 93 -1.76 -14.59 3.55
N CYS A 94 -0.57 -15.20 3.40
CA CYS A 94 -0.03 -15.58 2.10
C CYS A 94 -0.68 -16.83 1.51
N ARG A 95 -1.34 -17.67 2.32
CA ARG A 95 -2.11 -18.85 1.87
C ARG A 95 -3.50 -18.45 1.41
N GLU A 96 -4.07 -17.46 2.08
CA GLU A 96 -5.39 -16.88 1.80
C GLU A 96 -5.35 -15.84 0.67
N HIS A 97 -4.16 -15.51 0.16
CA HIS A 97 -3.99 -14.54 -0.91
C HIS A 97 -4.86 -14.92 -2.12
N SER A 98 -5.79 -14.02 -2.43
CA SER A 98 -6.69 -14.12 -3.57
C SER A 98 -6.10 -13.44 -4.79
N ASN A 99 -6.62 -13.83 -5.94
CA ASN A 99 -6.34 -13.22 -7.22
C ASN A 99 -7.28 -12.06 -7.55
N ASP A 100 -8.22 -11.77 -6.67
CA ASP A 100 -9.10 -10.60 -6.73
C ASP A 100 -8.28 -9.32 -6.51
N GLY A 101 -8.50 -8.28 -7.32
CA GLY A 101 -7.70 -7.05 -7.27
C GLY A 101 -6.20 -7.18 -7.64
N CYS A 102 -5.77 -8.30 -8.24
CA CYS A 102 -4.36 -8.55 -8.56
C CYS A 102 -3.80 -7.64 -9.66
N GLU A 103 -2.63 -7.05 -9.41
CA GLU A 103 -1.94 -6.08 -10.27
C GLU A 103 -1.11 -6.71 -11.41
N PHE A 104 -1.48 -7.91 -11.84
CA PHE A 104 -0.76 -8.63 -12.89
C PHE A 104 -0.76 -7.84 -14.22
N GLU A 105 -1.87 -7.17 -14.53
CA GLU A 105 -2.04 -6.40 -15.76
C GLU A 105 -1.55 -4.95 -15.64
N GLY A 106 -1.24 -4.49 -14.43
CA GLY A 106 -0.75 -3.16 -14.13
C GLY A 106 -0.89 -2.83 -12.64
N PRO A 107 -0.06 -1.93 -12.10
CA PRO A 107 -0.19 -1.48 -10.71
C PRO A 107 -1.55 -0.80 -10.50
N CYS A 108 -2.10 -0.88 -9.29
CA CYS A 108 -3.22 -0.03 -8.90
C CYS A 108 -2.84 1.44 -9.14
N GLY A 109 -3.69 2.14 -9.90
CA GLY A 109 -3.57 3.56 -10.15
C GLY A 109 -4.09 4.38 -8.96
N GLU A 110 -3.79 5.68 -8.95
CA GLU A 110 -4.37 6.60 -7.95
C GLU A 110 -5.91 6.61 -7.99
N GLU A 111 -6.49 6.26 -9.14
CA GLU A 111 -7.93 6.16 -9.40
C GLU A 111 -8.60 4.94 -8.76
N ASP A 112 -7.83 3.95 -8.32
CA ASP A 112 -8.34 2.78 -7.59
C ASP A 112 -8.55 3.07 -6.09
N PHE A 113 -8.11 4.24 -5.60
CA PHE A 113 -8.23 4.64 -4.20
C PHE A 113 -9.23 5.78 -4.02
N GLU A 114 -9.99 5.76 -2.92
CA GLU A 114 -10.77 6.93 -2.52
C GLU A 114 -9.86 8.08 -2.06
N LEU A 115 -8.77 7.75 -1.37
CA LEU A 115 -7.71 8.68 -0.98
C LEU A 115 -6.36 7.98 -1.11
N PHE A 116 -5.38 8.65 -1.71
CA PHE A 116 -4.00 8.17 -1.77
C PHE A 116 -3.03 9.26 -1.33
N PHE A 117 -2.13 8.90 -0.42
CA PHE A 117 -1.11 9.78 0.13
C PHE A 117 0.26 9.14 -0.12
N PRO A 118 0.98 9.56 -1.18
CA PRO A 118 2.29 9.00 -1.51
C PRO A 118 3.40 9.42 -0.54
N GLY A 119 3.13 10.36 0.37
CA GLY A 119 4.10 10.85 1.35
C GLY A 119 3.56 11.96 2.23
N TYR A 120 4.42 12.43 3.14
CA TYR A 120 4.09 13.39 4.19
C TYR A 120 3.35 14.64 3.69
N ASP A 121 3.87 15.30 2.64
CA ASP A 121 3.31 16.57 2.18
C ASP A 121 1.88 16.43 1.64
N ALA A 122 1.58 15.31 0.98
CA ALA A 122 0.24 15.02 0.47
C ALA A 122 -0.75 14.83 1.64
N LEU A 123 -0.36 14.07 2.66
CA LEU A 123 -1.19 13.89 3.86
C LEU A 123 -1.34 15.21 4.63
N LEU A 124 -0.27 15.99 4.78
CA LEU A 124 -0.31 17.29 5.47
C LEU A 124 -1.24 18.27 4.76
N ALA A 125 -1.20 18.33 3.43
CA ALA A 125 -2.11 19.15 2.63
C ALA A 125 -3.58 18.75 2.87
N TYR A 126 -3.85 17.45 2.92
CA TYR A 126 -5.17 16.92 3.28
C TYR A 126 -5.59 17.32 4.69
N CYS A 127 -4.72 17.16 5.69
CA CYS A 127 -4.97 17.55 7.07
C CYS A 127 -5.33 19.04 7.20
N ARG A 128 -4.57 19.93 6.52
CA ARG A 128 -4.84 21.38 6.50
C ARG A 128 -6.17 21.73 5.83
N LYS A 129 -6.56 20.99 4.78
CA LYS A 129 -7.86 21.17 4.11
C LYS A 129 -9.02 20.67 4.99
N ARG A 130 -8.85 19.52 5.64
CA ARG A 130 -9.86 18.86 6.47
C ARG A 130 -10.13 19.63 7.76
N PHE A 131 -9.09 20.15 8.40
CA PHE A 131 -9.19 20.74 9.73
C PHE A 131 -8.83 22.22 9.74
N LYS A 132 -9.83 23.09 9.98
CA LYS A 132 -9.67 24.56 10.00
C LYS A 132 -8.53 25.08 10.91
N ASN A 133 -8.27 24.39 12.01
CA ASN A 133 -7.29 24.81 13.02
C ASN A 133 -6.05 23.89 13.07
N TRP A 134 -5.72 23.22 11.96
CA TRP A 134 -4.63 22.25 11.91
C TRP A 134 -3.30 22.79 12.44
N ASP A 135 -2.81 23.92 11.94
CA ASP A 135 -1.53 24.50 12.38
C ASP A 135 -1.59 25.06 13.81
N ALA A 136 -2.80 25.25 14.35
CA ALA A 136 -3.02 25.69 15.72
C ALA A 136 -3.11 24.53 16.73
N ARG A 137 -3.17 23.28 16.27
CA ARG A 137 -3.50 22.11 17.12
C ARG A 137 -2.53 21.94 18.30
N LEU A 138 -1.24 22.21 18.07
CA LEU A 138 -0.19 22.09 19.07
C LEU A 138 -0.26 23.19 20.15
N ARG A 139 -0.92 24.32 19.89
CA ARG A 139 -1.06 25.40 20.87
C ARG A 139 -1.93 24.99 22.06
N LYS A 140 -2.91 24.10 21.84
CA LYS A 140 -3.75 23.54 22.92
C LYS A 140 -2.96 22.57 23.80
N LEU A 141 -2.07 21.77 23.22
CA LEU A 141 -1.19 20.85 23.95
C LEU A 141 -0.17 21.63 24.81
N ALA A 142 0.43 22.67 24.25
CA ALA A 142 1.41 23.52 24.94
C ALA A 142 0.83 24.34 26.11
N SER A 143 -0.49 24.56 26.14
CA SER A 143 -1.15 25.37 27.18
C SER A 143 -1.66 24.57 28.39
N GLY A 144 -1.39 23.25 28.45
CA GLY A 144 -1.57 22.43 29.66
C GLY A 144 -3.01 22.27 30.17
N LYS A 145 -4.02 22.78 29.45
CA LYS A 145 -5.43 22.55 29.79
C LYS A 145 -5.87 21.20 29.21
N LYS A 146 -5.83 20.17 30.06
CA LYS A 146 -6.64 18.96 29.90
C LYS A 146 -8.12 19.33 29.87
#